data_AF-A0A3D2AV72-F1
#
_entry.id   AF-A0A3D2AV72-F1
#
_cell.length_a   1.000
_cell.length_b   1.000
_cell.length_c   1.000
_cell.angle_alpha   90.00
_cell.angle_beta   90.00
_cell.angle_gamma   90.00
#
_symmetry.space_group_name_H-M   'P 1'
#
loop_
_entity.id
_entity.type
_entity.pdbx_description
1 polymer ?
#
loop_
_entity_poly.entity_id
_entity_poly.type
_entity_poly.pdbx_seq_one_letter_code
_entity_poly.pdbx_strand_id
1 'polypeptide(L)'
;VPMVETAKQARQLVQAMNYPPQGIRGVGAALARASHHNRIPDYLQTANEQVCLLVQIEAQRGLDNLTEILTVDGIDGVFIGPADLAADMGYLGQPTAEPVQQAVCAAIEQIVAAGKAAGILMAVPELVQQYLTLGATFVAVGTDVTSFVKATDSLVAQYKNTAVSESESGVY
;
A
#
# COMPACT_ATOMS: atom_id res chain seq x y z
N VAL A 1 -4.97 2.63 -3.45
CA VAL A 1 -6.33 3.11 -3.14
C VAL A 1 -6.71 2.54 -1.79
N PRO A 2 -7.00 3.38 -0.78
CA PRO A 2 -7.23 2.98 0.60
C PRO A 2 -8.54 2.22 0.78
N MET A 3 -8.70 1.55 1.94
CA MET A 3 -9.97 0.98 2.42
C MET A 3 -10.75 0.13 1.39
N VAL A 4 -10.06 -0.77 0.67
CA VAL A 4 -10.73 -1.71 -0.24
C VAL A 4 -11.08 -2.98 0.53
N GLU A 5 -12.37 -3.29 0.62
CA GLU A 5 -12.86 -4.39 1.46
C GLU A 5 -13.55 -5.50 0.67
N THR A 6 -13.85 -5.29 -0.61
CA THR A 6 -14.61 -6.23 -1.43
C THR A 6 -14.12 -6.29 -2.87
N ALA A 7 -14.27 -7.45 -3.51
CA ALA A 7 -13.97 -7.62 -4.94
C ALA A 7 -14.84 -6.71 -5.83
N LYS A 8 -16.05 -6.35 -5.38
CA LYS A 8 -16.91 -5.39 -6.08
C LYS A 8 -16.29 -3.99 -6.12
N GLN A 9 -15.81 -3.48 -4.99
CA GLN A 9 -15.09 -2.20 -4.96
C GLN A 9 -13.86 -2.25 -5.85
N ALA A 10 -13.08 -3.33 -5.78
CA ALA A 10 -11.88 -3.46 -6.59
C ALA A 10 -12.18 -3.45 -8.10
N ARG A 11 -13.23 -4.16 -8.56
CA ARG A 11 -13.69 -4.10 -9.96
C ARG A 11 -14.12 -2.68 -10.38
N GLN A 12 -14.76 -1.93 -9.50
CA GLN A 12 -15.13 -0.53 -9.78
C GLN A 12 -13.90 0.36 -9.97
N LEU A 13 -12.83 0.12 -9.21
CA LEU A 13 -11.56 0.84 -9.36
C LEU A 13 -10.88 0.51 -10.69
N VAL A 14 -10.84 -0.76 -11.08
CA VAL A 14 -10.32 -1.19 -12.39
C VAL A 14 -11.10 -0.53 -13.53
N GLN A 15 -12.43 -0.44 -13.43
CA GLN A 15 -13.22 0.26 -14.42
C GLN A 15 -12.94 1.76 -14.44
N ALA A 16 -12.74 2.40 -13.28
CA ALA A 16 -12.54 3.85 -13.19
C ALA A 16 -11.22 4.32 -13.85
N MET A 17 -10.18 3.50 -13.84
CA MET A 17 -8.87 3.84 -14.41
C MET A 17 -8.73 3.52 -15.91
N ASN A 18 -9.62 2.71 -16.48
CA ASN A 18 -9.52 2.26 -17.86
C ASN A 18 -10.50 2.98 -18.79
N TYR A 19 -10.05 3.31 -20.00
CA TYR A 19 -10.92 3.80 -21.08
C TYR A 19 -11.89 2.70 -21.57
N PRO A 20 -13.03 3.07 -22.18
CA PRO A 20 -13.89 2.09 -22.86
C PRO A 20 -13.15 1.33 -23.98
N PRO A 21 -13.48 0.04 -24.22
CA PRO A 21 -14.55 -0.74 -23.60
C PRO A 21 -14.17 -1.38 -22.24
N GLN A 22 -12.91 -1.31 -21.80
CA GLN A 22 -12.44 -1.98 -20.59
C GLN A 22 -12.89 -1.28 -19.30
N GLY A 23 -13.27 -0.01 -19.37
CA GLY A 23 -13.73 0.75 -18.23
C GLY A 23 -14.58 1.97 -18.59
N ILE A 24 -14.63 2.92 -17.67
CA ILE A 24 -15.50 4.09 -17.69
C ILE A 24 -14.73 5.42 -17.58
N ARG A 25 -13.40 5.40 -17.75
CA ARG A 25 -12.58 6.61 -17.73
C ARG A 25 -13.03 7.58 -18.83
N GLY A 26 -13.33 8.82 -18.46
CA GLY A 26 -13.75 9.86 -19.40
C GLY A 26 -12.63 10.28 -20.35
N VAL A 27 -12.95 10.43 -21.64
CA VAL A 27 -11.99 10.85 -22.67
C VAL A 27 -11.81 12.36 -22.64
N GLY A 28 -10.61 12.79 -22.26
CA GLY A 28 -10.21 14.21 -22.20
C GLY A 28 -8.73 14.43 -22.51
N ALA A 29 -8.10 13.51 -23.26
CA ALA A 29 -6.65 13.46 -23.44
C ALA A 29 -6.06 14.77 -23.95
N ALA A 30 -6.68 15.46 -24.92
CA ALA A 30 -6.16 16.71 -25.49
C ALA A 30 -5.91 17.83 -24.47
N LEU A 31 -6.72 17.87 -23.43
CA LEU A 31 -6.66 18.89 -22.38
C LEU A 31 -5.79 18.45 -21.18
N ALA A 32 -5.48 17.16 -21.08
CA ALA A 32 -4.87 16.58 -19.89
C ALA A 32 -3.34 16.55 -19.99
N ARG A 33 -2.67 16.86 -18.87
CA ARG A 33 -1.22 16.67 -18.72
C ARG A 33 -0.79 15.21 -18.98
N ALA A 34 -1.65 14.23 -18.69
CA ALA A 34 -1.35 12.81 -18.83
C ALA A 34 -0.94 12.39 -20.26
N SER A 35 -1.50 13.03 -21.29
CA SER A 35 -1.13 12.80 -22.71
C SER A 35 -0.05 13.77 -23.20
N HIS A 36 0.55 14.55 -22.28
CA HIS A 36 1.32 15.76 -22.59
C HIS A 36 0.57 16.77 -23.48
N HIS A 37 -0.75 16.92 -23.26
CA HIS A 37 -1.64 17.72 -24.10
C HIS A 37 -1.58 17.26 -25.57
N ASN A 38 -1.88 15.98 -25.80
CA ASN A 38 -1.84 15.28 -27.10
C ASN A 38 -0.47 15.19 -27.79
N ARG A 39 0.64 15.35 -27.04
CA ARG A 39 1.99 15.15 -27.58
C ARG A 39 2.43 13.69 -27.59
N ILE A 40 1.79 12.82 -26.80
CA ILE A 40 1.95 11.37 -26.91
C ILE A 40 0.99 10.87 -28.01
N PRO A 41 1.49 10.38 -29.17
CA PRO A 41 0.65 10.11 -30.33
C PRO A 41 -0.38 8.98 -30.15
N ASP A 42 -0.04 7.96 -29.37
CA ASP A 42 -0.79 6.71 -29.19
C ASP A 42 -1.42 6.60 -27.78
N TYR A 43 -1.51 7.72 -27.05
CA TYR A 43 -1.92 7.74 -25.65
C TYR A 43 -3.25 7.04 -25.40
N LEU A 44 -4.28 7.28 -26.22
CA LEU A 44 -5.59 6.66 -26.00
C LEU A 44 -5.57 5.14 -26.22
N GLN A 45 -4.62 4.64 -27.01
CA GLN A 45 -4.45 3.22 -27.32
C GLN A 45 -3.62 2.51 -26.25
N THR A 46 -2.59 3.16 -25.72
CA THR A 46 -1.62 2.54 -24.82
C THR A 46 -1.83 2.87 -23.34
N ALA A 47 -2.57 3.93 -23.00
CA ALA A 47 -2.69 4.40 -21.60
C ALA A 47 -3.25 3.35 -20.63
N ASN A 48 -4.17 2.49 -21.08
CA ASN A 48 -4.74 1.44 -20.23
C ASN A 48 -3.68 0.41 -19.79
N GLU A 49 -2.65 0.17 -20.62
CA GLU A 49 -1.58 -0.80 -20.32
C GLU A 49 -0.50 -0.22 -19.41
N GLN A 50 -0.51 1.10 -19.18
CA GLN A 50 0.52 1.84 -18.44
C GLN A 50 0.06 2.28 -17.05
N VAL A 51 -1.19 1.99 -16.69
CA VAL A 51 -1.74 2.31 -15.37
C VAL A 51 -1.58 1.10 -14.45
N CYS A 52 -1.14 1.35 -13.21
CA CYS A 52 -0.94 0.33 -12.19
C CYS A 52 -1.92 0.58 -11.02
N LEU A 53 -2.70 -0.42 -10.66
CA LEU A 53 -3.64 -0.39 -9.53
C LEU A 53 -3.09 -1.18 -8.35
N LEU A 54 -2.73 -0.43 -7.30
CA LEU A 54 -2.46 -0.96 -5.98
C LEU A 54 -3.64 -0.64 -5.06
N VAL A 55 -4.27 -1.66 -4.49
CA VAL A 55 -5.37 -1.52 -3.51
C VAL A 55 -4.86 -1.79 -2.11
N GLN A 56 -5.42 -1.13 -1.10
CA GLN A 56 -5.00 -1.31 0.28
C GLN A 56 -6.08 -2.07 1.06
N ILE A 57 -5.66 -3.09 1.78
CA ILE A 57 -6.45 -3.83 2.76
C ILE A 57 -6.06 -3.33 4.15
N GLU A 58 -7.01 -2.71 4.82
CA GLU A 58 -6.82 -1.93 6.05
C GLU A 58 -7.83 -2.34 7.15
N ALA A 59 -8.67 -3.34 6.89
CA ALA A 59 -9.70 -3.82 7.81
C ALA A 59 -9.84 -5.35 7.72
N GLN A 60 -10.32 -5.98 8.80
CA GLN A 60 -10.58 -7.41 8.89
C GLN A 60 -11.50 -7.88 7.76
N ARG A 61 -12.53 -7.09 7.43
CA ARG A 61 -13.43 -7.38 6.31
C ARG A 61 -12.69 -7.50 4.97
N GLY A 62 -11.65 -6.71 4.74
CA GLY A 62 -10.84 -6.81 3.53
C GLY A 62 -9.97 -8.06 3.52
N LEU A 63 -9.46 -8.50 4.68
CA LEU A 63 -8.77 -9.79 4.80
C LEU A 63 -9.71 -10.97 4.53
N ASP A 64 -10.93 -10.94 5.08
CA ASP A 64 -11.93 -12.00 4.88
C ASP A 64 -12.27 -12.17 3.39
N ASN A 65 -12.26 -11.07 2.63
CA ASN A 65 -12.54 -11.07 1.19
C ASN A 65 -11.28 -11.11 0.31
N LEU A 66 -10.08 -11.27 0.87
CA LEU A 66 -8.81 -11.15 0.15
C LEU A 66 -8.73 -12.12 -1.03
N THR A 67 -9.16 -13.37 -0.84
CA THR A 67 -9.22 -14.37 -1.92
C THR A 67 -10.05 -13.88 -3.11
N GLU A 68 -11.22 -13.30 -2.87
CA GLU A 68 -12.08 -12.78 -3.94
C GLU A 68 -11.48 -11.54 -4.60
N ILE A 69 -10.87 -10.65 -3.81
CA ILE A 69 -10.19 -9.45 -4.31
C ILE A 69 -9.05 -9.83 -5.26
N LEU A 70 -8.24 -10.84 -4.89
CA LEU A 70 -7.11 -11.31 -5.68
C LEU A 70 -7.53 -11.91 -7.04
N THR A 71 -8.77 -12.38 -7.17
CA THR A 71 -9.32 -12.88 -8.45
C THR A 71 -9.71 -11.77 -9.44
N VAL A 72 -9.66 -10.50 -9.04
CA VAL A 72 -10.04 -9.39 -9.90
C VAL A 72 -8.92 -9.07 -10.88
N ASP A 73 -9.19 -9.28 -12.16
CA ASP A 73 -8.34 -8.83 -13.26
C ASP A 73 -8.18 -7.31 -13.24
N GLY A 74 -6.95 -6.83 -13.42
CA GLY A 74 -6.60 -5.40 -13.37
C GLY A 74 -6.17 -4.88 -12.00
N ILE A 75 -6.16 -5.71 -10.94
CA ILE A 75 -5.37 -5.41 -9.73
C ILE A 75 -3.95 -5.90 -9.95
N ASP A 76 -2.97 -5.00 -9.82
CA ASP A 76 -1.55 -5.32 -10.00
C ASP A 76 -0.88 -5.69 -8.67
N GLY A 77 -1.36 -5.09 -7.58
CA GLY A 77 -0.85 -5.40 -6.26
C GLY A 77 -1.81 -5.04 -5.13
N VAL A 78 -1.55 -5.66 -3.98
CA VAL A 78 -2.30 -5.46 -2.75
C VAL A 78 -1.33 -5.02 -1.67
N PHE A 79 -1.66 -3.91 -1.02
CA PHE A 79 -0.93 -3.33 0.08
C PHE A 79 -1.66 -3.65 1.39
N ILE A 80 -0.95 -4.07 2.42
CA ILE A 80 -1.51 -4.24 3.75
C ILE A 80 -1.11 -3.04 4.59
N GLY A 81 -2.10 -2.34 5.17
CA GLY A 81 -1.87 -1.20 6.08
C GLY A 81 -1.91 -1.65 7.54
N PRO A 82 -0.76 -1.88 8.22
CA PRO A 82 -0.76 -2.53 9.53
C PRO A 82 -1.37 -1.67 10.63
N ALA A 83 -1.26 -0.34 10.54
CA ALA A 83 -1.79 0.58 11.54
C ALA A 83 -3.33 0.57 11.55
N ASP A 84 -3.95 0.73 10.38
CA ASP A 84 -5.41 0.70 10.25
C ASP A 84 -5.97 -0.70 10.53
N LEU A 85 -5.29 -1.73 10.02
CA LEU A 85 -5.68 -3.12 10.30
C LEU A 85 -5.63 -3.43 11.79
N ALA A 86 -4.58 -2.98 12.49
CA ALA A 86 -4.49 -3.15 13.93
C ALA A 86 -5.64 -2.42 14.65
N ALA A 87 -5.98 -1.21 14.24
CA ALA A 87 -7.09 -0.46 14.82
C ALA A 87 -8.43 -1.22 14.65
N ASP A 88 -8.71 -1.74 13.46
CA ASP A 88 -9.93 -2.50 13.18
C ASP A 88 -9.98 -3.85 13.93
N MET A 89 -8.82 -4.50 14.10
CA MET A 89 -8.68 -5.73 14.88
C MET A 89 -8.72 -5.51 16.41
N GLY A 90 -8.83 -4.26 16.90
CA GLY A 90 -8.87 -3.94 18.33
C GLY A 90 -7.50 -3.68 18.99
N TYR A 91 -6.44 -3.57 18.20
CA TYR A 91 -5.05 -3.29 18.61
C TYR A 91 -4.64 -1.86 18.24
N LEU A 92 -5.48 -0.86 18.55
CA LEU A 92 -5.23 0.54 18.21
C LEU A 92 -3.84 1.00 18.68
N GLY A 93 -3.04 1.53 17.75
CA GLY A 93 -1.67 1.98 18.02
C GLY A 93 -0.65 0.86 18.20
N GLN A 94 -1.04 -0.40 18.04
CA GLN A 94 -0.18 -1.58 18.23
C GLN A 94 -0.09 -2.43 16.94
N PRO A 95 0.41 -1.88 15.83
CA PRO A 95 0.56 -2.59 14.55
C PRO A 95 1.55 -3.76 14.58
N THR A 96 2.41 -3.82 15.60
CA THR A 96 3.36 -4.92 15.83
C THR A 96 2.81 -5.99 16.77
N ALA A 97 1.56 -5.88 17.23
CA ALA A 97 0.92 -6.91 18.04
C ALA A 97 0.91 -8.25 17.30
N GLU A 98 1.16 -9.35 18.02
CA GLU A 98 1.31 -10.68 17.44
C GLU A 98 0.12 -11.09 16.53
N PRO A 99 -1.15 -10.89 16.91
CA PRO A 99 -2.28 -11.25 16.04
C PRO A 99 -2.32 -10.43 14.74
N VAL A 100 -1.91 -9.16 14.80
CA VAL A 100 -1.82 -8.30 13.61
C VAL A 100 -0.70 -8.79 12.70
N GLN A 101 0.46 -9.12 13.26
CA GLN A 101 1.61 -9.62 12.50
C GLN A 101 1.32 -10.97 11.83
N GLN A 102 0.61 -11.87 12.50
CA GLN A 102 0.14 -13.12 11.91
C GLN A 102 -0.80 -12.88 10.72
N ALA A 103 -1.76 -11.96 10.87
CA ALA A 103 -2.67 -11.58 9.80
C ALA A 103 -1.95 -10.94 8.60
N VAL A 104 -1.00 -10.05 8.85
CA VAL A 104 -0.17 -9.40 7.83
C VAL A 104 0.66 -10.43 7.06
N CYS A 105 1.35 -11.34 7.75
CA CYS A 105 2.18 -12.36 7.10
C CYS A 105 1.34 -13.30 6.24
N ALA A 106 0.21 -13.80 6.76
CA ALA A 106 -0.70 -14.66 6.02
C ALA A 106 -1.26 -13.96 4.77
N ALA A 107 -1.59 -12.67 4.88
CA ALA A 107 -2.07 -11.89 3.73
C ALA A 107 -0.97 -11.74 2.66
N ILE A 108 0.27 -11.41 3.06
CA ILE A 108 1.40 -11.31 2.11
C ILE A 108 1.61 -12.62 1.37
N GLU A 109 1.66 -13.75 2.08
CA GLU A 109 1.81 -15.07 1.46
C GLU A 109 0.68 -15.36 0.46
N GLN A 110 -0.57 -15.03 0.81
CA GLN A 110 -1.72 -15.25 -0.07
C GLN A 110 -1.65 -14.38 -1.34
N ILE A 111 -1.26 -13.11 -1.19
CA ILE A 111 -1.11 -12.17 -2.32
C ILE A 111 -0.02 -12.68 -3.28
N VAL A 112 1.13 -13.07 -2.74
CA VAL A 112 2.26 -13.60 -3.52
C VAL A 112 1.88 -14.91 -4.21
N ALA A 113 1.20 -15.81 -3.51
CA ALA A 113 0.72 -17.08 -4.08
C ALA A 113 -0.29 -16.88 -5.21
N ALA A 114 -1.06 -15.78 -5.18
CA ALA A 114 -1.96 -15.39 -6.28
C ALA A 114 -1.24 -14.71 -7.47
N GLY A 115 0.09 -14.59 -7.42
CA GLY A 115 0.88 -13.96 -8.48
C GLY A 115 0.71 -12.44 -8.57
N LYS A 116 0.24 -11.80 -7.49
CA LYS A 116 0.09 -10.35 -7.39
C LYS A 116 1.23 -9.76 -6.56
N ALA A 117 1.56 -8.50 -6.77
CA ALA A 117 2.54 -7.83 -5.93
C ALA A 117 1.98 -7.63 -4.51
N ALA A 118 2.76 -7.95 -3.48
CA ALA A 118 2.44 -7.63 -2.09
C ALA A 118 3.27 -6.43 -1.61
N GLY A 119 2.63 -5.54 -0.85
CA GLY A 119 3.30 -4.37 -0.29
C GLY A 119 2.79 -3.95 1.07
N ILE A 120 3.57 -3.12 1.73
CA ILE A 120 3.38 -2.73 3.13
C ILE A 120 4.24 -1.50 3.46
N LEU A 121 3.82 -0.74 4.48
CA LEU A 121 4.66 0.25 5.16
C LEU A 121 5.08 -0.30 6.53
N MET A 122 6.39 -0.37 6.76
CA MET A 122 6.96 -0.79 8.04
C MET A 122 8.30 -0.11 8.29
N ALA A 123 8.49 0.46 9.48
CA ALA A 123 9.72 1.13 9.87
C ALA A 123 10.64 0.26 10.75
N VAL A 124 10.19 -0.93 11.15
CA VAL A 124 10.97 -1.89 11.97
C VAL A 124 11.81 -2.78 11.04
N PRO A 125 13.16 -2.68 11.05
CA PRO A 125 14.02 -3.38 10.10
C PRO A 125 13.83 -4.90 10.06
N GLU A 126 13.63 -5.52 11.23
CA GLU A 126 13.42 -6.96 11.36
C GLU A 126 12.14 -7.41 10.65
N LEU A 127 11.05 -6.65 10.83
CA LEU A 127 9.77 -6.92 10.17
C LEU A 127 9.84 -6.64 8.67
N VAL A 128 10.52 -5.58 8.25
CA VAL A 128 10.79 -5.31 6.82
C VAL A 128 11.49 -6.51 6.19
N GLN A 129 12.55 -7.02 6.81
CA GLN A 129 13.28 -8.17 6.29
C GLN A 129 12.42 -9.43 6.25
N GLN A 130 11.57 -9.64 7.25
CA GLN A 130 10.60 -10.74 7.27
C GLN A 130 9.63 -10.65 6.07
N TYR A 131 9.02 -9.49 5.82
CA TYR A 131 8.08 -9.32 4.71
C TYR A 131 8.73 -9.47 3.34
N LEU A 132 9.96 -8.98 3.16
CA LEU A 132 10.75 -9.22 1.95
C LEU A 132 11.03 -10.71 1.75
N THR A 133 11.32 -11.44 2.82
CA THR A 133 11.55 -12.89 2.78
C THR A 133 10.28 -13.66 2.39
N LEU A 134 9.11 -13.19 2.82
CA LEU A 134 7.80 -13.72 2.40
C LEU A 134 7.43 -13.38 0.94
N GLY A 135 8.20 -12.51 0.28
CA GLY A 135 8.02 -12.17 -1.13
C GLY A 135 7.31 -10.83 -1.39
N ALA A 136 7.16 -9.97 -0.39
CA ALA A 136 6.70 -8.60 -0.63
C ALA A 136 7.67 -7.85 -1.56
N THR A 137 7.14 -7.14 -2.56
CA THR A 137 7.95 -6.52 -3.63
C THR A 137 7.87 -5.00 -3.66
N PHE A 138 6.90 -4.38 -2.98
CA PHE A 138 6.83 -2.92 -2.81
C PHE A 138 6.66 -2.55 -1.33
N VAL A 139 7.80 -2.42 -0.65
CA VAL A 139 7.87 -2.14 0.79
C VAL A 139 8.34 -0.72 1.04
N ALA A 140 7.50 0.09 1.66
CA ALA A 140 7.92 1.38 2.19
C ALA A 140 8.58 1.15 3.57
N VAL A 141 9.81 1.61 3.73
CA VAL A 141 10.67 1.28 4.90
C VAL A 141 10.75 2.41 5.94
N GLY A 142 9.95 3.46 5.77
CA GLY A 142 9.91 4.64 6.62
C GLY A 142 9.20 5.81 5.92
N THR A 143 9.06 6.92 6.64
CA THR A 143 8.50 8.17 6.09
C THR A 143 9.51 9.31 6.17
N ASP A 144 9.38 10.29 5.29
CA ASP A 144 10.21 11.50 5.29
C ASP A 144 10.04 12.30 6.58
N VAL A 145 8.79 12.47 7.05
CA VAL A 145 8.47 13.19 8.29
C VAL A 145 9.16 12.55 9.49
N THR A 146 9.01 11.24 9.67
CA THR A 146 9.54 10.56 10.87
C THR A 146 11.05 10.41 10.82
N SER A 147 11.61 10.24 9.62
CA SER A 147 13.06 10.33 9.40
C SER A 147 13.61 11.71 9.77
N PHE A 148 12.92 12.79 9.37
CA PHE A 148 13.32 14.16 9.68
C PHE A 148 13.24 14.44 11.19
N VAL A 149 12.12 14.09 11.83
CA VAL A 149 11.92 14.25 13.27
C VAL A 149 13.02 13.52 14.05
N LYS A 150 13.25 12.23 13.73
CA LYS A 150 14.30 11.42 14.38
C LYS A 150 15.69 12.04 14.22
N ALA A 151 16.01 12.56 13.04
CA ALA A 151 17.29 13.23 12.79
C ALA A 151 17.43 14.51 13.61
N THR A 152 16.37 15.33 13.68
CA THR A 152 16.39 16.58 14.45
C THR A 152 16.45 16.34 15.96
N ASP A 153 15.73 15.33 16.47
CA ASP A 153 15.76 14.96 17.89
C ASP A 153 17.15 14.44 18.28
N SER A 154 17.74 13.59 17.44
CA SER A 154 19.11 13.08 17.63
C SER A 154 20.13 14.22 17.64
N LEU A 155 19.97 15.23 16.78
CA LEU A 155 20.85 16.40 16.73
C LEU A 155 20.74 17.23 18.02
N VAL A 156 19.52 17.48 18.51
CA VAL A 156 19.31 18.28 19.74
C VAL A 156 19.85 17.56 20.98
N ALA A 157 19.67 16.24 21.07
CA ALA A 157 20.12 15.44 22.21
C ALA A 157 21.64 15.54 22.45
N GLN A 158 22.44 15.67 21.37
CA GLN A 158 23.89 15.84 21.46
C GLN A 158 24.32 17.09 22.25
N TYR A 159 23.48 18.13 22.29
CA TYR A 159 23.81 19.41 22.93
C TYR A 159 23.04 19.67 24.22
N LYS A 160 21.97 18.90 24.51
CA LYS A 160 21.13 19.10 25.69
C LYS A 160 21.38 18.12 26.84
N ASN A 161 22.32 17.18 26.72
CA ASN A 161 22.52 16.07 27.68
C ASN A 161 21.21 15.34 28.04
N THR A 162 20.24 15.37 27.13
CA THR A 162 18.99 14.64 27.25
C THR A 162 19.20 13.32 26.55
N ALA A 163 18.95 12.19 27.22
CA ALA A 163 18.97 10.90 26.54
C ALA A 163 18.01 10.96 25.34
N VAL A 164 18.46 10.51 24.17
CA VAL A 164 17.55 10.24 23.06
C VAL A 164 16.62 9.16 23.59
N SER A 165 15.33 9.46 23.78
CA SER A 165 14.40 8.39 24.11
C SER A 165 14.41 7.44 22.92
N GLU A 166 14.76 6.18 23.15
CA GLU A 166 14.38 5.09 22.27
C GLU A 166 12.85 5.03 22.30
N SER A 167 12.18 5.92 21.56
CA SER A 167 10.78 5.72 21.28
C SER A 167 10.71 4.40 20.55
N GLU A 168 10.01 3.42 21.13
CA GLU A 168 9.66 2.18 20.44
C GLU A 168 9.26 2.58 19.03
N SER A 169 9.98 2.04 18.05
CA SER A 169 9.86 2.36 16.64
C SER A 169 8.40 2.16 16.24
N GLY A 170 7.64 3.25 16.33
CA GLY A 170 6.30 3.34 15.84
C GLY A 170 6.33 3.04 14.34
N VAL A 171 5.21 2.54 13.82
CA VAL A 171 5.07 2.27 12.40
C VAL A 171 5.16 3.53 11.53
N TYR A 172 5.17 4.70 12.18
CA TYR A 172 5.52 5.99 11.60
C TYR A 172 6.84 6.47 12.17
#